data_AF-A0AA38GVJ3-F1
#
_entry.id   AF-A0AA38GVJ3-F1
#
_cell.length_a   1.000
_cell.length_b   1.000
_cell.length_c   1.000
_cell.angle_alpha   90.00
_cell.angle_beta   90.00
_cell.angle_gamma   90.00
#
_symmetry.space_group_name_H-M   'P 1'
#
loop_
_entity.id
_entity.type
_entity.pdbx_description
1 polymer ?
#
loop_
_entity_poly.entity_id
_entity_poly.type
_entity_poly.pdbx_seq_one_letter_code
_entity_poly.pdbx_strand_id
1 'polypeptide(L)' 'MDSNPADTEYADAKKDHNRAEIISSILSKLQRAFKALKAWEDFTDSTRAAIAEDCSELLKLAELLANESGSPRAKNA' A
#
# COMPACT_ATOMS: atom_id res chain seq x y z
N MET A 1 -27.87 16.84 13.54
CA MET A 1 -27.31 15.68 12.81
C MET A 1 -26.42 14.98 13.81
N ASP A 2 -26.97 13.97 14.45
CA ASP A 2 -26.30 13.24 15.54
C ASP A 2 -25.42 12.17 14.91
N SER A 3 -24.13 12.49 14.73
CA SER A 3 -23.15 11.47 14.38
C SER A 3 -22.96 10.57 15.60
N ASN A 4 -23.39 9.31 15.48
CA ASN A 4 -23.28 8.32 16.54
C ASN A 4 -21.78 7.97 16.75
N PRO A 5 -21.24 8.01 17.98
CA PRO A 5 -19.83 7.73 18.26
C PRO A 5 -19.37 6.36 17.74
N ALA A 6 -20.27 5.36 17.78
CA ALA A 6 -20.01 4.01 17.29
C ALA A 6 -19.78 3.94 15.76
N ASP A 7 -20.43 4.82 14.98
CA ASP A 7 -20.24 4.86 13.52
C ASP A 7 -18.88 5.46 13.15
N THR A 8 -18.33 6.33 14.01
CA THR A 8 -17.02 6.94 13.84
C THR A 8 -15.90 5.95 14.17
N GLU A 9 -16.04 5.21 15.28
CA GLU A 9 -15.07 4.21 15.71
C GLU A 9 -14.95 3.02 14.74
N TYR A 10 -16.08 2.61 14.14
CA TYR A 10 -16.09 1.58 13.11
C TYR A 10 -15.42 2.03 11.80
N ALA A 11 -15.61 3.30 11.40
CA ALA A 11 -14.98 3.87 10.22
C ALA A 11 -13.45 3.98 10.38
N ASP A 12 -12.98 4.38 11.56
CA ASP A 12 -11.55 4.47 11.88
C ASP A 12 -10.89 3.08 11.92
N ALA A 13 -11.52 2.10 12.56
CA ALA A 13 -11.01 0.71 12.59
C ALA A 13 -10.92 0.08 11.19
N LYS A 14 -11.90 0.36 10.32
CA LYS A 14 -11.89 -0.11 8.92
C LYS A 14 -10.78 0.55 8.10
N LYS A 15 -10.52 1.83 8.32
CA LYS A 15 -9.43 2.57 7.66
C LYS A 15 -8.05 2.05 8.09
N ASP A 16 -7.87 1.78 9.38
CA ASP A 16 -6.62 1.22 9.91
C ASP A 16 -6.36 -0.22 9.42
N HIS A 17 -7.41 -1.04 9.32
CA HIS A 17 -7.32 -2.37 8.75
C HIS A 17 -6.93 -2.35 7.26
N ASN A 18 -7.59 -1.50 6.46
CA ASN A 18 -7.26 -1.36 5.03
C ASN A 18 -5.81 -0.89 4.82
N ARG A 19 -5.36 0.05 5.65
CA ARG A 19 -3.99 0.55 5.65
C ARG A 19 -2.97 -0.54 5.98
N ALA A 20 -3.25 -1.39 6.96
CA ALA A 20 -2.38 -2.50 7.34
C ALA A 20 -2.22 -3.53 6.20
N GLU A 21 -3.31 -3.87 5.51
CA GLU A 21 -3.30 -4.78 4.35
C GLU A 21 -2.48 -4.21 3.19
N ILE A 22 -2.67 -2.92 2.87
CA ILE A 22 -1.90 -2.23 1.82
C ILE A 22 -0.40 -2.24 2.16
N ILE A 23 -0.03 -1.93 3.42
CA ILE A 23 1.36 -1.96 3.88
C ILE A 23 1.96 -3.37 3.78
N SER A 24 1.22 -4.40 4.20
CA SER A 24 1.66 -5.81 4.12
C SER A 24 1.93 -6.24 2.68
N SER A 25 1.06 -5.85 1.75
CA SER A 25 1.21 -6.10 0.31
C SER A 25 2.45 -5.40 -0.28
N ILE A 26 2.67 -4.14 0.09
CA ILE A 26 3.85 -3.37 -0.29
C ILE A 26 5.14 -4.04 0.20
N LEU A 27 5.20 -4.40 1.49
CA LEU A 27 6.39 -5.04 2.07
C LEU A 27 6.72 -6.37 1.38
N SER A 28 5.69 -7.19 1.11
CA SER A 28 5.86 -8.49 0.45
C SER A 28 6.40 -8.34 -0.97
N LYS A 29 5.90 -7.38 -1.74
CA LYS A 29 6.36 -7.09 -3.11
C LYS A 29 7.78 -6.51 -3.13
N LEU A 30 8.10 -5.60 -2.21
CA LEU A 30 9.47 -5.05 -2.07
C LEU A 30 10.49 -6.13 -1.75
N GLN A 31 10.15 -7.08 -0.87
CA GLN A 31 11.04 -8.20 -0.55
C GLN A 31 11.32 -9.09 -1.76
N ARG A 32 10.32 -9.33 -2.63
CA ARG A 32 10.51 -10.08 -3.87
C ARG A 32 11.39 -9.32 -4.85
N ALA A 33 11.08 -8.06 -5.13
CA ALA A 33 11.87 -7.22 -6.03
C ALA A 33 13.34 -7.10 -5.55
N PHE A 34 13.56 -6.93 -4.25
CA PHE A 34 14.91 -6.83 -3.67
C PHE A 34 15.71 -8.14 -3.80
N LYS A 35 15.09 -9.29 -3.54
CA LYS A 35 15.73 -10.60 -3.78
C LYS A 35 16.08 -10.77 -5.24
N ALA A 36 15.21 -10.31 -6.13
CA ALA A 36 15.39 -10.43 -7.55
C ALA A 36 16.53 -9.54 -8.07
N LEU A 37 16.61 -8.28 -7.63
CA LEU A 37 17.67 -7.34 -8.05
C LEU A 37 19.10 -7.82 -7.75
N LYS A 38 19.31 -8.69 -6.76
CA LYS A 38 20.64 -9.26 -6.45
C LYS A 38 21.19 -10.19 -7.54
N ALA A 39 20.34 -10.73 -8.42
CA ALA A 39 20.72 -11.65 -9.49
C ALA A 39 20.27 -11.12 -10.88
N TRP A 40 20.13 -9.80 -11.00
CA TRP A 40 19.52 -9.15 -12.16
C TRP A 40 20.19 -9.50 -13.50
N GLU A 41 21.51 -9.64 -13.52
CA GLU A 41 22.26 -10.00 -14.75
C GLU A 41 21.95 -11.43 -15.23
N ASP A 42 21.61 -12.34 -14.32
CA ASP A 42 21.30 -13.75 -14.61
C ASP A 42 19.83 -13.99 -15.02
N PHE A 43 19.02 -12.93 -15.08
CA PHE A 43 17.58 -13.06 -15.33
C PHE A 43 17.21 -13.07 -16.80
N THR A 44 16.33 -14.04 -17.11
CA THR A 44 15.55 -14.07 -18.35
C THR A 44 14.64 -12.84 -18.47
N ASP A 45 14.25 -12.50 -19.69
CA ASP A 45 13.35 -11.38 -19.95
C ASP A 45 12.00 -11.52 -19.24
N SER A 46 11.49 -12.74 -19.07
CA SER A 46 10.24 -12.99 -18.34
C SER A 46 10.37 -12.69 -16.84
N THR A 47 11.52 -12.99 -16.24
CA THR A 47 11.81 -12.65 -14.84
C THR A 47 11.93 -11.14 -14.66
N ARG A 48 12.59 -10.44 -15.60
CA ARG A 48 12.69 -8.97 -15.59
C ARG A 48 11.32 -8.31 -15.75
N ALA A 49 10.46 -8.84 -16.62
CA ALA A 49 9.09 -8.38 -16.80
C ALA A 49 8.25 -8.54 -15.52
N ALA A 50 8.35 -9.69 -14.84
CA ALA A 50 7.66 -9.92 -13.57
C ALA A 50 8.10 -8.93 -12.46
N ILE A 51 9.39 -8.58 -12.42
CA ILE A 51 9.90 -7.57 -11.47
C ILE A 51 9.37 -6.18 -11.80
N ALA A 52 9.32 -5.82 -13.09
CA ALA A 52 8.76 -4.54 -13.53
C ALA A 52 7.26 -4.44 -13.16
N GLU A 53 6.51 -5.53 -13.32
CA GLU A 53 5.11 -5.63 -12.90
C GLU A 53 4.96 -5.49 -11.38
N ASP A 54 5.75 -6.23 -10.59
CA ASP A 54 5.77 -6.10 -9.13
C ASP A 54 6.08 -4.65 -8.69
N CYS A 55 7.03 -3.97 -9.34
CA CYS A 55 7.33 -2.55 -9.10
C CYS A 55 6.18 -1.60 -9.48
N SER A 56 5.47 -1.87 -10.58
CA SER A 56 4.30 -1.08 -10.98
C SER A 56 3.15 -1.21 -9.97
N GLU A 57 2.92 -2.42 -9.46
CA GLU A 57 1.89 -2.65 -8.43
C GLU A 57 2.26 -2.00 -7.09
N LEU A 58 3.55 -2.01 -6.73
CA LEU A 58 4.04 -1.27 -5.56
C LEU A 58 3.74 0.23 -5.65
N LEU A 59 3.96 0.83 -6.82
CA LEU A 59 3.69 2.25 -7.05
C LEU A 59 2.20 2.56 -6.86
N LYS A 60 1.30 1.75 -7.44
CA LYS A 60 -0.15 1.91 -7.29
C LYS A 60 -0.60 1.79 -5.82
N LEU A 61 -0.05 0.83 -5.08
CA LEU A 61 -0.37 0.66 -3.66
C LEU A 61 0.14 1.84 -2.82
N ALA A 62 1.32 2.38 -3.14
CA ALA A 62 1.84 3.58 -2.49
C ALA A 62 0.99 4.83 -2.80
N GLU A 63 0.53 4.98 -4.04
CA GLU A 63 -0.40 6.04 -4.45
C GLU A 63 -1.75 5.93 -3.72
N LEU A 64 -2.32 4.72 -3.61
CA LEU A 64 -3.54 4.48 -2.84
C LEU A 64 -3.37 4.91 -1.37
N LEU A 65 -2.26 4.51 -0.74
CA LEU A 65 -1.95 4.91 0.63
C LEU A 65 -1.79 6.44 0.79
N ALA A 66 -1.12 7.10 -0.16
CA ALA A 66 -0.96 8.55 -0.18
C ALA A 66 -2.30 9.27 -0.35
N ASN A 67 -3.20 8.74 -1.19
CA ASN A 67 -4.52 9.31 -1.43
C ASN A 67 -5.49 9.05 -0.26
N GLU A 68 -5.38 7.93 0.46
CA GLU A 68 -6.11 7.68 1.71
C GLU A 68 -5.67 8.59 2.87
N SER A 69 -4.44 9.08 2.80
CA SER A 69 -3.88 10.10 3.69
C SER A 69 -4.43 11.51 3.40
N GLY A 70 -5.09 11.69 2.25
CA GLY A 70 -5.68 12.96 1.79
C GLY A 70 -6.99 13.36 2.46
N SER A 71 -7.50 12.61 3.45
CA SER A 71 -8.58 13.10 4.31
C SER A 71 -7.98 14.08 5.32
N PRO A 72 -8.29 15.39 5.23
CA PRO A 72 -7.84 16.34 6.22
C PRO A 72 -8.48 15.94 7.54
N ARG A 73 -7.68 15.48 8.50
CA ARG A 73 -8.09 15.57 9.91
C ARG A 73 -8.46 17.04 10.12
N ALA A 74 -9.74 17.25 10.39
CA ALA A 74 -10.33 18.57 10.51
C ALA A 74 -9.47 19.46 11.41
N LYS A 75 -9.28 20.70 10.95
CA LYS A 75 -8.92 21.86 11.77
C LYS A 75 -9.85 21.86 13.00
N ASN A 76 -9.37 21.42 14.15
CA ASN A 76 -9.96 21.65 15.48
C ASN A 76 -8.83 21.42 16.50
N ALA A 77 -7.94 22.41 16.60
CA ALA A 77 -7.08 22.65 17.74
C ALA A 77 -7.28 24.11 18.14
#